data_AF-A0A0N1LTE9-F1
#
_entry.id   AF-A0A0N1LTE9-F1
#
_cell.length_a   1.000
_cell.length_b   1.000
_cell.length_c   1.000
_cell.angle_alpha   90.00
_cell.angle_beta   90.00
_cell.angle_gamma   90.00
#
_symmetry.space_group_name_H-M   'P 1'
#
loop_
_entity.id
_entity.type
_entity.pdbx_description
1 polymer ?
#
loop_
_entity_poly.entity_id
_entity_poly.type
_entity_poly.pdbx_seq_one_letter_code
_entity_poly.pdbx_strand_id
1 'polypeptide(L)'
;MGKYEPLTEFLKQQTGSEVRMSFAQIERVIGSKLPPVAQRHRAWWSNSPTNNVMTKAWLDAGFRSEQVDVDSGELVFRRDEQDKARPAAVSAKTGRHPLFGCMKRTVHIPDGVDLTAPADPEWGDLAYGDDLPERLR
;
A
#
# COMPACT_ATOMS: atom_id res chain seq x y z
N MET A 1 6.28 16.09 -6.54
CA MET A 1 5.08 16.71 -5.94
C MET A 1 3.94 15.72 -6.01
N GLY A 2 3.44 15.31 -4.85
CA GLY A 2 2.28 14.41 -4.78
C GLY A 2 0.99 15.19 -5.01
N LYS A 3 0.00 14.59 -5.68
CA LYS A 3 -1.33 15.20 -5.90
C LYS A 3 -1.99 15.69 -4.60
N TYR A 4 -1.68 15.07 -3.46
CA TYR A 4 -2.27 15.35 -2.15
C TYR A 4 -1.34 16.07 -1.17
N GLU A 5 -0.17 16.53 -1.63
CA GLU A 5 0.81 17.28 -0.84
C GLU A 5 0.22 18.56 -0.19
N PRO A 6 -0.67 19.34 -0.83
CA PRO A 6 -1.32 20.48 -0.18
C PRO A 6 -2.12 20.11 1.07
N LEU A 7 -2.73 18.92 1.09
CA LEU A 7 -3.47 18.43 2.26
C LEU A 7 -2.51 18.13 3.41
N THR A 8 -1.34 17.55 3.12
CA THR A 8 -0.29 17.30 4.12
C THR A 8 0.15 18.59 4.77
N GLU A 9 0.50 19.60 3.98
CA GLU A 9 0.97 20.89 4.50
C GLU A 9 -0.12 21.62 5.30
N PHE A 10 -1.36 21.58 4.83
CA PHE A 10 -2.49 22.17 5.55
C PHE A 10 -2.69 21.53 6.94
N LEU A 11 -2.60 20.21 7.03
CA LEU A 11 -2.73 19.48 8.28
C LEU A 11 -1.54 19.74 9.22
N LYS A 12 -0.31 19.82 8.70
CA LYS A 12 0.89 20.16 9.49
C LYS A 12 0.81 21.54 10.14
N GLN A 13 0.11 22.50 9.50
CA GLN A 13 -0.12 23.83 10.04
C GLN A 13 -1.16 23.85 11.17
N GLN A 14 -1.97 22.80 11.35
CA GLN A 14 -2.96 22.74 12.41
C GLN A 14 -2.30 22.43 13.77
N THR A 15 -2.57 23.28 14.75
CA THR A 15 -2.08 23.12 16.13
C THR A 15 -2.99 22.25 17.00
N GLY A 16 -4.24 22.02 16.55
CA GLY A 16 -5.22 21.19 17.26
C GLY A 16 -4.87 19.71 17.29
N SER A 17 -5.38 19.01 18.31
CA SER A 17 -5.36 17.55 18.38
C SER A 17 -6.40 16.90 17.45
N GLU A 18 -7.42 17.65 17.06
CA GLU A 18 -8.47 17.22 16.13
C GLU A 18 -8.74 18.33 15.11
N VAL A 19 -8.95 17.92 13.86
CA VAL A 19 -9.25 18.81 12.74
C VAL A 19 -10.46 18.23 12.03
N ARG A 20 -11.58 18.95 12.10
CA ARG A 20 -12.82 18.59 11.41
C ARG A 20 -12.87 19.29 10.07
N MET A 21 -13.09 18.54 9.00
CA MET A 21 -13.14 19.05 7.63
C MET A 21 -14.25 18.37 6.84
N SER A 22 -14.94 19.12 6.00
CA SER A 22 -15.83 18.57 4.99
C SER A 22 -15.06 18.13 3.74
N PHE A 23 -15.64 17.22 2.95
CA PHE A 23 -15.09 16.82 1.65
C PHE A 23 -14.86 18.01 0.73
N ALA A 24 -15.77 19.00 0.74
CA ALA A 24 -15.63 20.24 -0.04
C ALA A 24 -14.43 21.09 0.41
N GLN A 25 -14.15 21.16 1.72
CA GLN A 25 -12.95 21.85 2.22
C GLN A 25 -11.67 21.11 1.79
N ILE A 26 -11.68 19.78 1.84
CA ILE A 26 -10.54 18.96 1.41
C ILE A 26 -10.28 19.16 -0.09
N GLU A 27 -11.32 19.18 -0.92
CA GLU A 27 -11.20 19.47 -2.36
C GLU A 27 -10.62 20.86 -2.64
N ARG A 28 -11.02 21.87 -1.86
CA ARG A 28 -10.46 23.24 -1.95
C ARG A 28 -8.98 23.28 -1.58
N VAL A 29 -8.58 22.56 -0.53
CA VAL A 29 -7.17 22.50 -0.09
C VAL A 29 -6.31 21.79 -1.13
N ILE A 30 -6.79 20.70 -1.72
CA ILE A 30 -6.05 19.94 -2.74
C ILE A 30 -6.10 20.65 -4.11
N GLY A 31 -7.08 21.54 -4.33
CA GLY A 31 -7.32 22.18 -5.62
C GLY A 31 -7.82 21.19 -6.68
N SER A 32 -8.39 20.06 -6.27
CA SER A 32 -8.89 19.00 -7.16
C SER A 32 -10.10 18.31 -6.54
N LYS A 33 -11.01 17.83 -7.38
CA LYS A 33 -12.15 17.03 -6.93
C LYS A 33 -11.70 15.67 -6.38
N LEU A 34 -12.34 15.25 -5.30
CA LEU A 34 -12.13 13.94 -4.72
C LEU A 34 -12.75 12.87 -5.63
N PRO A 35 -12.16 11.67 -5.71
CA PRO A 35 -12.78 10.56 -6.41
C PRO A 35 -14.19 10.27 -5.84
N PRO A 36 -15.18 9.92 -6.67
CA PRO A 36 -16.53 9.56 -6.18
C PRO A 36 -16.52 8.44 -5.13
N VAL A 37 -15.52 7.55 -5.19
CA VAL A 37 -15.33 6.46 -4.23
C VAL A 37 -14.99 7.00 -2.83
N ALA A 38 -14.24 8.10 -2.73
CA ALA A 38 -13.94 8.77 -1.48
C ALA A 38 -15.19 9.33 -0.79
N GLN A 39 -16.15 9.79 -1.60
CA GLN A 39 -17.43 10.33 -1.13
C GLN A 39 -18.50 9.25 -0.89
N ARG A 40 -18.25 7.99 -1.26
CA ARG A 40 -19.23 6.89 -1.11
C ARG A 40 -18.80 5.84 -0.11
N HIS A 41 -17.50 5.66 0.09
CA HIS A 41 -16.97 4.58 0.91
C HIS A 41 -16.06 5.12 2.01
N ARG A 42 -16.50 4.98 3.26
CA ARG A 42 -15.68 5.29 4.45
C ARG A 42 -14.32 4.58 4.43
N ALA A 43 -14.26 3.37 3.90
CA ALA A 43 -13.01 2.61 3.78
C ALA A 43 -11.93 3.34 2.98
N TRP A 44 -12.30 4.24 2.05
CA TRP A 44 -11.33 5.09 1.35
C TRP A 44 -10.54 5.98 2.31
N TRP A 45 -11.15 6.39 3.42
CA TRP A 45 -10.48 7.21 4.44
C TRP A 45 -9.73 6.37 5.47
N SER A 46 -9.53 5.07 5.27
CA SER A 46 -8.79 4.23 6.22
C SER A 46 -7.32 4.67 6.39
N ASN A 47 -6.75 4.36 7.54
CA ASN A 47 -5.33 4.60 7.86
C ASN A 47 -4.37 3.54 7.28
N SER A 48 -4.79 2.79 6.25
CA SER A 48 -3.98 1.77 5.59
C SER A 48 -3.24 2.36 4.38
N PRO A 49 -1.89 2.51 4.43
CA PRO A 49 -1.11 3.16 3.37
C PRO A 49 -1.07 2.37 2.04
N THR A 50 -1.54 1.12 2.04
CA THR A 50 -1.71 0.28 0.84
C THR A 50 -3.06 0.45 0.15
N ASN A 51 -4.05 1.05 0.81
CA ASN A 51 -5.41 1.16 0.28
C ASN A 51 -5.50 2.26 -0.78
N ASN A 52 -4.98 3.46 -0.48
CA ASN A 52 -4.84 4.51 -1.48
C ASN A 52 -3.66 5.44 -1.20
N VAL A 53 -3.31 6.22 -2.23
CA VAL A 53 -2.19 7.17 -2.20
C VAL A 53 -2.49 8.37 -1.29
N MET A 54 -3.76 8.72 -1.12
CA MET A 54 -4.20 9.86 -0.31
C MET A 54 -3.99 9.62 1.18
N THR A 55 -4.05 8.37 1.64
CA THR A 55 -3.78 7.97 3.04
C THR A 55 -2.43 8.45 3.54
N LYS A 56 -1.42 8.47 2.65
CA LYS A 56 -0.10 8.99 3.01
C LYS A 56 -0.13 10.49 3.35
N ALA A 57 -1.08 11.25 2.83
CA ALA A 57 -1.10 12.70 3.01
C ALA A 57 -1.34 13.10 4.46
N TRP A 58 -2.35 12.52 5.13
CA TRP A 58 -2.62 12.79 6.54
C TRP A 58 -1.68 12.03 7.48
N LEU A 59 -1.26 10.81 7.12
CA LEU A 59 -0.28 10.07 7.91
C LEU A 59 1.08 10.77 7.97
N ASP A 60 1.57 11.33 6.85
CA ASP A 60 2.82 12.12 6.83
C ASP A 60 2.70 13.44 7.60
N ALA A 61 1.49 13.97 7.73
CA ALA A 61 1.20 15.11 8.58
C ALA A 61 1.10 14.75 10.08
N GLY A 62 1.21 13.47 10.44
CA GLY A 62 1.04 13.00 11.83
C GLY A 62 -0.43 12.95 12.28
N PHE A 63 -1.36 12.85 11.35
CA PHE A 63 -2.79 12.71 11.60
C PHE A 63 -3.30 11.34 11.16
N ARG A 64 -4.41 10.90 11.75
CA ARG A 64 -5.17 9.71 11.37
C ARG A 64 -6.64 10.07 11.24
N SER A 65 -7.35 9.42 10.34
CA SER A 65 -8.81 9.54 10.29
C SER A 65 -9.43 8.80 11.48
N GLU A 66 -10.32 9.47 12.21
CA GLU A 66 -11.04 8.87 13.34
C GLU A 66 -12.52 8.65 12.98
N GLN A 67 -13.19 9.74 12.60
CA GLN A 67 -14.62 9.74 12.31
C GLN A 67 -14.83 10.19 10.88
N VAL A 68 -15.52 9.37 10.09
CA VAL A 68 -15.83 9.64 8.69
C VAL A 68 -17.32 9.49 8.57
N ASP A 69 -18.00 10.60 8.30
CA ASP A 69 -19.42 10.63 8.01
C ASP A 69 -19.60 10.89 6.51
N VAL A 70 -20.05 9.87 5.80
CA VAL A 70 -20.23 9.92 4.35
C VAL A 70 -21.54 10.63 3.99
N ASP A 71 -22.51 10.61 4.90
CA ASP A 71 -23.85 11.19 4.71
C ASP A 71 -23.81 12.71 4.89
N SER A 72 -23.15 13.17 5.96
CA SER A 72 -22.89 14.61 6.18
C SER A 72 -21.69 15.13 5.37
N GLY A 73 -20.85 14.23 4.84
CA GLY A 73 -19.67 14.59 4.05
C GLY A 73 -18.55 15.19 4.90
N GLU A 74 -18.44 14.74 6.15
CA GLU A 74 -17.51 15.26 7.15
C GLU A 74 -16.48 14.21 7.58
N LEU A 75 -15.31 14.70 7.93
CA LEU A 75 -14.17 13.90 8.33
C LEU A 75 -13.43 14.57 9.49
N VAL A 76 -13.18 13.80 10.53
CA VAL A 76 -12.37 14.20 11.67
C VAL A 76 -11.02 13.52 11.58
N PHE A 77 -9.98 14.33 11.42
CA PHE A 77 -8.60 13.92 11.58
C PHE A 77 -8.17 14.14 13.01
N ARG A 78 -7.60 13.12 13.64
CA ARG A 78 -7.00 13.21 14.96
C ARG A 78 -5.49 13.10 14.85
N ARG A 79 -4.78 13.96 15.57
CA ARG A 79 -3.32 13.94 15.63
C ARG A 79 -2.88 12.69 16.39
N ASP A 80 -1.97 11.95 15.77
CA ASP A 80 -1.41 10.75 16.37
C ASP A 80 -0.35 11.17 17.38
N GLU A 81 -0.64 11.03 18.68
CA GLU A 81 0.30 11.45 19.74
C GLU A 81 1.63 10.69 19.72
N GLN A 82 1.69 9.55 19.02
CA GLN A 82 2.92 8.80 18.76
C GLN A 82 3.94 9.57 17.91
N ASP A 83 3.51 10.58 17.14
CA ASP A 83 4.41 11.39 16.30
C ASP A 83 5.11 12.50 17.11
N LYS A 84 4.53 12.95 18.24
CA LYS A 84 5.15 13.96 19.12
C LYS A 84 6.45 13.45 19.78
N ALA A 85 6.65 12.12 19.80
CA ALA A 85 7.82 11.45 20.36
C ALA A 85 8.86 11.00 19.31
N ARG A 86 8.63 11.23 18.01
CA ARG A 86 9.59 10.87 16.96
C ARG A 86 10.20 12.13 16.36
N PRO A 87 11.43 12.51 16.76
CA PRO A 87 12.21 13.40 15.90
C PRO A 87 12.47 12.63 14.59
N ALA A 88 11.93 13.13 13.48
CA ALA A 88 12.26 12.78 12.08
C ALA A 88 13.11 11.51 11.91
N ALA A 89 12.54 10.34 12.20
CA ALA A 89 13.27 9.08 12.09
C ALA A 89 13.17 8.61 10.63
N VAL A 90 14.16 9.06 9.85
CA VAL A 90 14.79 8.35 8.72
C VAL A 90 13.88 7.49 7.85
N SER A 91 13.64 8.04 6.66
CA SER A 91 13.43 7.36 5.38
C SER A 91 13.70 5.85 5.39
N ALA A 92 12.72 5.11 4.89
CA ALA A 92 12.71 3.68 4.66
C ALA A 92 14.09 3.11 4.30
N LYS A 93 14.56 2.10 5.05
CA LYS A 93 15.70 1.29 4.63
C LYS A 93 15.34 0.61 3.31
N THR A 94 15.87 1.13 2.20
CA THR A 94 15.96 0.48 0.88
C THR A 94 16.94 -0.71 0.88
N GLY A 95 17.17 -1.34 2.03
CA GLY A 95 18.00 -2.53 2.16
C GLY A 95 17.18 -3.79 1.93
N ARG A 96 17.78 -4.80 1.28
CA ARG A 96 17.21 -6.15 1.16
C ARG A 96 16.74 -6.63 2.54
N HIS A 97 15.55 -7.25 2.58
CA HIS A 97 14.95 -7.79 3.80
C HIS A 97 15.97 -8.64 4.57
N PRO A 98 16.00 -8.62 5.92
CA PRO A 98 16.99 -9.38 6.71
C PRO A 98 17.00 -10.89 6.44
N LEU A 99 15.89 -11.45 5.91
CA LEU A 99 15.80 -12.85 5.48
C LEU A 99 16.23 -13.09 4.03
N PHE A 100 16.53 -12.05 3.25
CA PHE A 100 16.98 -12.22 1.87
C PHE A 100 18.39 -12.86 1.87
N GLY A 101 18.44 -14.15 1.54
CA GLY A 101 19.67 -14.94 1.55
C GLY A 101 19.83 -15.87 2.77
N CYS A 102 18.84 -15.98 3.66
CA CYS A 102 18.91 -16.91 4.80
C CYS A 102 19.01 -18.39 4.39
N MET A 103 18.58 -18.73 3.17
CA MET A 103 18.69 -20.07 2.57
C MET A 103 19.76 -20.16 1.48
N LYS A 104 20.65 -19.17 1.37
CA LYS A 104 21.73 -19.24 0.37
C LYS A 104 22.63 -20.44 0.71
N ARG A 105 22.90 -21.30 -0.29
CA ARG A 105 23.69 -22.55 -0.17
C ARG A 105 23.01 -23.73 0.53
N THR A 106 21.71 -23.67 0.82
CA THR A 106 20.98 -24.86 1.34
C THR A 106 20.51 -25.81 0.23
N VAL A 107 20.62 -25.40 -1.04
CA VAL A 107 20.27 -26.22 -2.21
C VAL A 107 21.56 -26.57 -2.94
N HIS A 108 21.79 -27.86 -3.12
CA HIS A 108 22.88 -28.42 -3.92
C HIS A 108 22.27 -29.17 -5.10
N ILE A 109 22.55 -28.71 -6.32
CA ILE A 109 22.13 -29.36 -7.56
C ILE A 109 23.30 -30.22 -8.03
N PRO A 110 23.13 -31.55 -8.20
CA PRO A 110 24.19 -32.41 -8.72
C PRO A 110 24.62 -32.00 -10.13
N ASP A 111 25.90 -32.22 -10.46
CA ASP A 111 26.39 -32.05 -11.83
C ASP A 111 25.63 -32.98 -12.79
N GLY A 112 25.12 -32.41 -13.90
CA GLY A 112 24.35 -33.14 -14.91
C GLY A 112 22.83 -33.10 -14.72
N VAL A 113 22.31 -32.43 -13.69
CA VAL A 113 20.86 -32.23 -13.53
C VAL A 113 20.38 -31.03 -14.35
N ASP A 114 19.57 -31.31 -15.36
CA ASP A 114 18.87 -30.28 -16.15
C ASP A 114 17.62 -29.82 -15.40
N LEU A 115 17.67 -28.60 -14.85
CA LEU A 115 16.57 -27.97 -14.11
C LEU A 115 15.43 -27.48 -15.01
N THR A 116 15.63 -27.51 -16.32
CA THR A 116 14.62 -27.12 -17.30
C THR A 116 13.85 -28.31 -17.85
N ALA A 117 14.31 -29.53 -17.57
CA ALA A 117 13.56 -30.75 -17.83
C ALA A 117 12.29 -30.79 -16.94
N PRO A 118 11.17 -31.36 -17.44
CA PRO A 118 9.98 -31.54 -16.64
C PRO A 118 10.32 -32.36 -15.40
N ALA A 119 9.85 -31.89 -14.24
CA ALA A 119 10.17 -32.51 -12.95
C ALA A 119 9.70 -33.97 -12.85
N ASP A 120 8.71 -34.34 -13.68
CA ASP A 120 8.21 -35.70 -13.81
C ASP A 120 7.75 -35.93 -15.26
N PRO A 121 8.56 -36.60 -16.10
CA PRO A 121 8.24 -36.82 -17.51
C PRO A 121 6.96 -37.65 -17.70
N GLU A 122 6.72 -38.62 -16.81
CA GLU A 122 5.58 -39.53 -16.87
C GLU A 122 4.26 -38.83 -16.47
N TRP A 123 4.34 -37.70 -15.76
CA TRP A 123 3.16 -36.87 -15.48
C TRP A 123 2.58 -36.21 -16.73
N GLY A 124 3.41 -35.91 -17.74
CA GLY A 124 2.92 -35.36 -19.00
C GLY A 124 1.94 -36.31 -19.69
N ASP A 125 2.32 -37.59 -19.75
CA ASP A 125 1.49 -38.67 -20.31
C ASP A 125 0.25 -38.95 -19.44
N LEU A 126 0.37 -38.93 -18.11
CA LEU A 126 -0.77 -39.15 -17.21
C LEU A 126 -1.76 -37.98 -17.20
N ALA A 127 -1.29 -36.73 -17.29
CA ALA A 127 -2.13 -35.54 -17.24
C ALA A 127 -2.78 -35.19 -18.57
N TYR A 128 -2.13 -35.51 -19.70
CA TYR A 128 -2.59 -35.11 -21.04
C TYR A 128 -2.86 -36.27 -22.01
N GLY A 129 -2.44 -37.51 -21.69
CA GLY A 129 -2.67 -38.68 -22.53
C GLY A 129 -2.17 -38.52 -23.97
N ASP A 130 -2.75 -39.29 -24.91
CA ASP A 130 -2.46 -39.23 -26.35
C ASP A 130 -2.88 -37.91 -27.04
N ASP A 131 -3.42 -36.94 -26.29
CA ASP A 131 -3.98 -35.67 -26.79
C ASP A 131 -2.97 -34.50 -26.75
N LEU A 132 -1.66 -34.79 -26.69
CA LEU A 132 -0.62 -33.76 -26.81
C LEU A 132 -0.51 -33.26 -28.27
N PRO A 133 -0.67 -31.94 -28.53
CA PRO A 133 -0.51 -31.40 -29.88
C PRO A 133 0.93 -31.61 -30.37
N GLU A 134 1.09 -31.88 -31.67
CA GLU A 134 2.35 -32.24 -32.38
C GLU A 134 3.55 -31.29 -32.16
N ARG A 135 3.33 -30.13 -31.52
CA ARG A 135 4.37 -29.16 -31.15
C ARG A 135 5.00 -29.39 -29.76
N LEU A 136 4.44 -30.31 -28.98
CA LEU A 136 4.89 -30.66 -27.63
C LEU A 136 5.37 -32.12 -27.51
N ARG A 137 5.40 -32.87 -28.62
CA ARG A 137 6.07 -34.18 -28.73
C ARG A 137 7.54 -34.01 -29.06
#